data_AF-A0A3Q8RQG3-F1
#
_entry.id   AF-A0A3Q8RQG3-F1
#
_cell.length_a   1.000
_cell.length_b   1.000
_cell.length_c   1.000
_cell.angle_alpha   90.00
_cell.angle_beta   90.00
_cell.angle_gamma   90.00
#
_symmetry.space_group_name_H-M   'P 1'
#
loop_
_entity.id
_entity.type
_entity.pdbx_description
1 polymer ?
#
loop_
_entity_poly.entity_id
_entity_poly.type
_entity_poly.pdbx_seq_one_letter_code
_entity_poly.pdbx_strand_id
1 'polypeptide(L)'
;MGENKNIKELDAFVKKYINEIEEETPSVDFTANIMDAILNEEQSSIYKATPLISKKVWVVLASLLAISMLLVSKGTSLSWLKIPKMRIDYLSNIQIPNLFENITVSNLMLSACFFFTVMVFVQIYYLKNHFTRKFNS
;
A
#
# COMPACT_ATOMS: atom_id res chain seq x y z
N MET A 1 -35.81 -57.20 -34.58
CA MET A 1 -35.79 -57.57 -33.15
C MET A 1 -34.33 -57.76 -32.65
N GLY A 2 -33.45 -56.77 -32.84
CA GLY A 2 -31.99 -56.93 -32.61
C GLY A 2 -31.26 -55.78 -31.89
N GLU A 3 -31.81 -54.58 -31.81
CA GLU A 3 -31.06 -53.39 -31.34
C GLU A 3 -30.87 -53.30 -29.81
N ASN A 4 -31.73 -53.94 -29.01
CA ASN A 4 -31.71 -53.80 -27.53
C ASN A 4 -30.66 -54.66 -26.81
N LYS A 5 -29.96 -55.57 -27.51
CA LYS A 5 -28.89 -56.40 -26.92
C LYS A 5 -27.57 -55.64 -26.78
N ASN A 6 -27.27 -54.76 -27.73
CA ASN A 6 -26.02 -54.00 -27.76
C ASN A 6 -25.90 -52.99 -26.61
N ILE A 7 -27.01 -52.41 -26.16
CA ILE A 7 -27.02 -51.43 -25.05
C ILE A 7 -26.62 -52.10 -23.72
N LYS A 8 -27.08 -53.34 -23.50
CA LYS A 8 -26.74 -54.09 -22.27
C LYS A 8 -25.29 -54.56 -22.25
N GLU A 9 -24.77 -54.94 -23.41
CA GLU A 9 -23.36 -55.31 -23.56
C GLU A 9 -22.44 -54.09 -23.35
N LEU A 10 -22.84 -52.93 -23.88
CA LEU A 10 -22.11 -51.68 -23.68
C LEU A 10 -22.14 -51.21 -22.22
N ASP A 11 -23.30 -51.30 -21.55
CA ASP A 11 -23.43 -50.98 -20.13
C ASP A 11 -22.60 -51.93 -19.25
N ALA A 12 -22.61 -53.23 -19.55
CA ALA A 12 -21.78 -54.21 -18.87
C ALA A 12 -20.27 -53.95 -19.09
N PHE A 13 -19.89 -53.52 -20.30
CA PHE A 13 -18.51 -53.16 -20.63
C PHE A 13 -18.05 -51.92 -19.87
N VAL A 14 -18.85 -50.85 -19.86
CA VAL A 14 -18.57 -49.62 -19.13
C VAL A 14 -18.48 -49.88 -17.63
N LYS A 15 -19.41 -50.67 -17.08
CA LYS A 15 -19.42 -51.01 -15.65
C LYS A 15 -18.21 -51.87 -15.25
N LYS A 16 -17.78 -52.79 -16.12
CA LYS A 16 -16.55 -53.55 -15.91
C LYS A 16 -15.33 -52.62 -15.89
N TYR A 17 -15.25 -51.71 -16.86
CA TYR A 17 -14.13 -50.78 -16.99
C TYR A 17 -14.04 -49.83 -15.80
N ILE A 18 -15.17 -49.29 -15.34
CA ILE A 18 -15.23 -48.40 -14.16
C ILE A 18 -14.80 -49.14 -12.88
N ASN A 19 -15.20 -50.41 -12.72
CA ASN A 19 -14.80 -51.22 -11.56
C ASN A 19 -13.34 -51.70 -11.61
N GLU A 20 -12.72 -51.68 -12.79
CA GLU A 20 -11.32 -52.07 -13.00
C GLU A 20 -10.36 -50.88 -12.83
N ILE A 21 -10.90 -49.65 -12.79
CA ILE A 21 -10.16 -48.47 -12.35
C ILE A 21 -10.00 -48.54 -10.84
N GLU A 22 -8.75 -48.54 -10.36
CA GLU A 22 -8.45 -48.46 -8.94
C GLU A 22 -9.00 -47.15 -8.37
N GLU A 23 -9.65 -47.22 -7.21
CA GLU A 23 -10.12 -46.02 -6.51
C GLU A 23 -8.89 -45.18 -6.10
N GLU A 24 -8.71 -44.05 -6.78
CA GLU A 24 -7.75 -43.02 -6.42
C GLU A 24 -8.11 -42.48 -5.03
N THR A 25 -7.49 -43.05 -3.99
CA THR A 25 -7.69 -42.58 -2.63
C THR A 25 -6.81 -41.36 -2.41
N PRO A 26 -7.35 -40.27 -1.82
CA PRO A 26 -6.53 -39.13 -1.50
C PRO A 26 -5.42 -39.56 -0.54
N SER A 27 -4.24 -38.95 -0.71
CA SER A 27 -3.13 -39.16 0.22
C SER A 27 -3.58 -38.93 1.66
N VAL A 28 -3.00 -39.64 2.62
CA VAL A 28 -3.32 -39.52 4.05
C VAL A 28 -3.30 -38.06 4.53
N ASP A 29 -2.40 -37.25 3.97
CA ASP A 29 -2.20 -35.84 4.33
C ASP A 29 -2.91 -34.85 3.38
N PHE A 30 -3.84 -35.32 2.53
CA PHE A 30 -4.51 -34.47 1.54
C PHE A 30 -5.21 -33.27 2.19
N THR A 31 -5.96 -33.51 3.27
CA THR A 31 -6.65 -32.46 4.00
C THR A 31 -5.68 -31.50 4.68
N ALA A 32 -4.57 -32.00 5.22
CA ALA A 32 -3.53 -31.16 5.82
C ALA A 32 -2.87 -30.25 4.79
N ASN A 33 -2.51 -30.79 3.62
CA ASN A 33 -1.92 -30.02 2.53
C ASN A 33 -2.87 -28.96 1.96
N ILE A 34 -4.15 -29.26 1.82
CA ILE A 34 -5.15 -28.26 1.40
C ILE A 34 -5.31 -27.17 2.46
N MET A 35 -5.39 -27.55 3.74
CA MET A 35 -5.55 -26.58 4.82
C MET A 35 -4.32 -25.65 4.91
N ASP A 36 -3.11 -26.20 4.76
CA ASP A 36 -1.88 -25.40 4.70
C ASP A 36 -1.86 -24.48 3.49
N ALA A 37 -2.29 -24.95 2.32
CA ALA A 37 -2.38 -24.10 1.12
C ALA A 37 -3.36 -22.92 1.32
N ILE A 38 -4.54 -23.19 1.90
CA ILE A 38 -5.56 -22.17 2.19
C ILE A 38 -5.03 -21.16 3.22
N LEU A 39 -4.42 -21.63 4.32
CA LEU A 39 -3.89 -20.74 5.36
C LEU A 39 -2.80 -19.82 4.82
N ASN A 40 -1.90 -20.34 3.97
CA ASN A 40 -0.85 -19.53 3.36
C ASN A 40 -1.42 -18.49 2.38
N GLU A 41 -2.43 -18.86 1.60
CA GLU A 41 -3.07 -17.94 0.64
C GLU A 41 -3.91 -16.86 1.35
N GLU A 42 -4.68 -17.23 2.37
CA GLU A 42 -5.45 -16.31 3.21
C GLU A 42 -4.54 -15.33 3.96
N GLN A 43 -3.45 -15.81 4.57
CA GLN A 43 -2.48 -14.91 5.21
C GLN A 43 -1.86 -13.93 4.21
N SER A 44 -1.53 -14.35 2.99
CA SER A 44 -0.96 -13.44 2.00
C SER A 44 -1.90 -12.28 1.60
N SER A 45 -3.22 -12.53 1.65
CA SER A 45 -4.24 -11.56 1.26
C SER A 45 -4.65 -10.63 2.40
N ILE A 46 -4.75 -11.17 3.63
CA ILE A 46 -5.15 -10.45 4.84
C ILE A 46 -4.00 -9.59 5.38
N TYR A 47 -2.75 -10.05 5.27
CA TYR A 47 -1.56 -9.35 5.76
C TYR A 47 -0.89 -8.47 4.70
N LYS A 48 -1.61 -8.02 3.66
CA LYS A 48 -1.14 -6.89 2.86
C LYS A 48 -1.08 -5.68 3.77
N ALA A 49 0.12 -5.40 4.30
CA ALA A 49 0.40 -4.23 5.11
C ALA A 49 0.10 -2.97 4.29
N THR A 50 -1.15 -2.53 4.32
CA THR A 50 -1.60 -1.32 3.66
C THR A 50 -0.90 -0.16 4.35
N PRO A 51 -0.03 0.58 3.65
CA PRO A 51 0.63 1.70 4.27
C PRO A 51 -0.46 2.71 4.67
N LEU A 52 -0.55 3.03 5.97
CA LEU A 52 -1.52 3.99 6.52
C LEU A 52 -1.58 5.31 5.74
N ILE A 53 -0.45 5.68 5.14
CA ILE A 53 -0.30 6.84 4.27
C ILE A 53 0.29 6.36 2.95
N SER A 54 -0.41 6.65 1.86
CA SER A 54 0.07 6.38 0.51
C SER A 54 1.40 7.09 0.25
N LYS A 55 2.30 6.47 -0.53
CA LYS A 55 3.61 7.05 -0.89
C LYS A 55 3.49 8.47 -1.47
N LYS A 56 2.38 8.77 -2.17
CA LYS A 56 2.10 10.09 -2.73
C LYS A 56 1.95 11.17 -1.67
N VAL A 57 1.27 10.85 -0.55
CA VAL A 57 1.03 11.79 0.55
C VAL A 57 2.33 12.09 1.31
N TRP A 58 3.23 11.11 1.42
CA TRP A 58 4.57 11.32 1.98
C TRP A 58 5.39 12.36 1.19
N VAL A 59 5.31 12.34 -0.14
CA VAL A 59 5.98 13.33 -1.00
C VAL A 59 5.41 14.74 -0.78
N VAL A 60 4.08 14.85 -0.67
CA VAL A 60 3.41 16.14 -0.39
C VAL A 60 3.82 16.69 0.97
N LEU A 61 3.84 15.85 2.01
CA LEU A 61 4.24 16.25 3.35
C LEU A 61 5.71 16.69 3.41
N ALA A 62 6.61 15.97 2.74
CA ALA A 62 8.02 16.35 2.65
C ALA A 62 8.20 17.69 1.91
N SER A 63 7.46 17.90 0.82
CA SER A 63 7.47 19.16 0.07
C SER A 63 6.98 20.34 0.92
N LEU A 64 5.87 20.16 1.65
CA LEU A 64 5.30 21.18 2.54
C LEU A 64 6.30 21.59 3.63
N LEU A 65 6.98 20.61 4.23
CA LEU A 65 7.97 20.87 5.28
C LEU A 65 9.19 21.61 4.71
N ALA A 66 9.67 21.24 3.52
CA ALA A 66 10.77 21.94 2.84
C ALA A 66 10.40 23.40 2.50
N ILE A 67 9.20 23.66 1.98
CA ILE A 67 8.71 25.02 1.67
C ILE A 67 8.61 25.85 2.94
N SER A 68 8.05 25.28 4.01
CA SER A 68 7.95 25.94 5.31
C SER A 68 9.34 26.33 5.86
N MET A 69 10.30 25.42 5.78
CA MET A 69 11.68 25.67 6.22
C MET A 69 12.38 26.78 5.42
N LEU A 70 12.18 26.82 4.09
CA LEU A 70 12.72 27.87 3.23
C LEU A 70 12.11 29.24 3.51
N LEU A 71 10.81 29.29 3.78
CA LEU A 71 10.10 30.53 4.10
C LEU A 71 10.51 31.08 5.48
N VAL A 72 10.68 30.23 6.50
CA VAL A 72 11.22 30.65 7.82
C VAL A 72 12.66 31.16 7.67
N SER A 73 13.48 30.47 6.87
CA SER A 73 14.88 30.82 6.64
C SER A 73 15.07 32.11 5.84
N LYS A 74 14.05 32.61 5.14
CA LYS A 74 14.08 33.92 4.48
C LYS A 74 13.71 35.07 5.41
N GLY A 75 12.86 34.83 6.41
CA GLY A 75 12.45 35.84 7.41
C GLY A 75 13.48 36.09 8.50
N THR A 76 14.39 35.14 8.72
CA THR A 76 15.54 35.27 9.60
C THR A 76 16.78 35.35 8.70
N SER A 77 17.70 36.30 8.91
CA SER A 77 18.96 36.37 8.17
C SER A 77 19.84 35.15 8.52
N LEU A 78 19.50 33.99 7.97
CA LEU A 78 20.11 32.71 8.28
C LEU A 78 21.41 32.59 7.48
N SER A 79 22.41 33.36 7.91
CA SER A 79 23.77 33.43 7.32
C SER A 79 24.52 32.08 7.33
N TRP A 80 24.01 31.08 8.07
CA TRP A 80 24.66 29.79 8.24
C TRP A 80 24.22 28.71 7.23
N LEU A 81 23.04 28.81 6.63
CA LEU A 81 22.57 27.86 5.62
C LEU A 81 22.98 28.35 4.22
N LYS A 82 24.23 28.12 3.84
CA LYS A 82 24.66 28.16 2.42
C LYS A 82 23.99 27.00 1.67
N ILE A 83 22.70 27.14 1.41
CA ILE A 83 21.98 26.26 0.49
C ILE A 83 22.65 26.45 -0.88
N PRO A 84 23.14 25.38 -1.53
CA PRO A 84 23.66 25.49 -2.88
C PRO A 84 22.58 26.11 -3.77
N LYS A 85 22.95 27.03 -4.65
CA LYS A 85 22.08 27.55 -5.71
C LYS A 85 21.64 26.37 -6.59
N MET A 86 20.59 25.66 -6.20
CA MET A 86 19.93 24.69 -7.04
C MET A 86 19.28 25.49 -8.16
N ARG A 87 19.91 25.47 -9.33
CA ARG A 87 19.32 25.99 -10.56
C ARG A 87 18.18 25.07 -10.96
N ILE A 88 17.00 25.33 -10.44
CA ILE A 88 15.76 24.64 -10.83
C ILE A 88 15.25 25.29 -12.12
N ASP A 89 15.98 25.12 -13.23
CA ASP A 89 15.60 25.65 -14.54
C ASP A 89 14.27 25.02 -15.05
N TYR A 90 13.82 23.91 -14.44
CA TYR A 90 12.58 23.20 -14.76
C TYR A 90 11.29 23.77 -14.13
N LEU A 91 11.39 24.71 -13.18
CA LEU A 91 10.21 25.32 -12.55
C LEU A 91 9.72 26.58 -13.29
N SER A 92 10.50 27.06 -14.27
CA SER A 92 10.29 28.33 -14.99
C SER A 92 8.99 28.39 -15.80
N ASN A 93 8.43 27.24 -16.18
CA ASN A 93 7.20 27.15 -16.96
C ASN A 93 5.93 26.96 -16.11
N ILE A 94 6.04 26.88 -14.79
CA ILE A 94 4.88 26.82 -13.92
C ILE A 94 4.49 28.27 -13.59
N GLN A 95 3.61 28.84 -14.41
CA GLN A 95 2.93 30.09 -14.07
C GLN A 95 2.00 29.81 -12.89
N ILE A 96 2.54 29.92 -11.67
CA ILE A 96 1.72 29.93 -10.46
C ILE A 96 0.94 31.24 -10.52
N PRO A 97 -0.40 31.22 -10.62
CA PRO A 97 -1.18 32.45 -10.61
C PRO A 97 -0.90 33.21 -9.31
N ASN A 98 -0.85 34.54 -9.38
CA ASN A 98 -0.51 35.48 -8.31
C ASN A 98 -1.49 35.50 -7.11
N LEU A 99 -2.12 34.37 -6.79
CA LEU A 99 -3.07 34.19 -5.70
C LEU A 99 -2.49 34.51 -4.31
N PHE A 100 -1.17 34.60 -4.18
CA PHE A 100 -0.47 34.87 -2.94
C PHE A 100 0.28 36.22 -2.89
N GLU A 101 0.23 37.04 -3.95
CA GLU A 101 1.00 38.29 -4.00
C GLU A 101 0.62 39.32 -2.93
N ASN A 102 -0.61 39.27 -2.43
CA ASN A 102 -1.11 40.21 -1.42
C ASN A 102 -1.15 39.63 0.00
N ILE A 103 -0.66 38.39 0.20
CA ILE A 103 -0.69 37.75 1.53
C ILE A 103 0.62 38.04 2.25
N THR A 104 0.57 39.05 3.12
CA THR A 104 1.65 39.36 4.06
C THR A 104 1.60 38.40 5.24
N VAL A 105 2.33 37.28 5.14
CA VAL A 105 2.44 36.30 6.23
C VAL A 105 3.44 36.80 7.27
N SER A 106 3.01 36.94 8.52
CA SER A 106 3.88 37.29 9.65
C SER A 106 4.83 36.12 9.99
N ASN A 107 6.07 36.43 10.38
CA ASN A 107 7.08 35.44 10.81
C ASN A 107 6.57 34.50 11.92
N LEU A 108 5.69 34.99 12.79
CA LEU A 108 5.05 34.19 13.84
C LEU A 108 4.11 33.13 13.23
N MET A 109 3.26 33.54 12.29
CA MET A 109 2.33 32.65 11.61
C MET A 109 3.08 31.58 10.80
N LEU A 110 4.21 31.96 10.21
CA LEU A 110 5.06 31.07 9.44
C LEU A 110 5.75 30.02 10.35
N SER A 111 6.27 30.47 11.49
CA SER A 111 6.84 29.57 12.52
C SER A 111 5.77 28.64 13.12
N ALA A 112 4.57 29.14 13.40
CA ALA A 112 3.46 28.32 13.88
C ALA A 112 3.07 27.23 12.87
N CYS A 113 3.01 27.57 11.58
CA CYS A 113 2.73 26.62 10.50
C CYS A 113 3.82 25.53 10.40
N PHE A 114 5.09 25.89 10.60
CA PHE A 114 6.20 24.93 10.66
C PHE A 114 6.02 23.93 11.81
N PHE A 115 5.83 24.43 13.03
CA PHE A 115 5.65 23.58 14.21
C PHE A 115 4.40 22.69 14.11
N PHE A 116 3.31 23.23 13.55
CA PHE A 116 2.09 22.46 13.29
C PHE A 116 2.35 21.30 12.33
N THR A 117 3.09 21.55 11.25
CA THR A 117 3.46 20.51 10.28
C THR A 117 4.29 19.41 10.96
N VAL A 118 5.30 19.78 11.75
CA VAL A 118 6.11 18.81 12.53
C VAL A 118 5.24 18.01 13.50
N MET A 119 4.30 18.66 14.19
CA MET A 119 3.39 17.99 15.12
C MET A 119 2.52 16.95 14.41
N VAL A 120 2.00 17.25 13.22
CA VAL A 120 1.24 16.29 12.40
C VAL A 120 2.08 15.05 12.05
N PHE A 121 3.36 15.22 11.71
CA PHE A 121 4.26 14.07 11.49
C PHE A 121 4.42 13.20 12.74
N VAL A 122 4.59 13.82 13.92
CA VAL A 122 4.69 13.10 15.19
C VAL A 122 3.40 12.34 15.49
N GLN A 123 2.24 12.96 15.28
CA GLN A 123 0.94 12.31 15.46
C GLN A 123 0.78 11.10 14.54
N ILE A 124 1.17 11.23 13.27
CA ILE A 124 1.17 10.14 12.30
C ILE A 124 2.08 8.99 12.76
N TYR A 125 3.28 9.28 13.24
CA TYR A 125 4.21 8.27 13.74
C TYR A 125 3.62 7.53 14.95
N TYR A 126 3.04 8.26 15.89
CA TYR A 126 2.39 7.69 17.06
C TYR A 126 1.20 6.79 16.68
N LEU A 127 0.33 7.25 15.78
CA LEU A 127 -0.80 6.46 15.28
C LEU A 127 -0.33 5.18 14.59
N LYS A 128 0.69 5.29 13.72
CA LYS A 128 1.29 4.13 13.06
C LYS A 128 1.80 3.11 14.06
N ASN A 129 2.54 3.54 15.08
CA ASN A 129 3.06 2.65 16.12
C ASN A 129 1.94 1.96 16.90
N HIS A 130 0.88 2.69 17.27
CA HIS A 130 -0.27 2.14 17.98
C HIS A 130 -1.02 1.08 17.15
N PHE A 131 -1.27 1.34 15.87
CA PHE A 131 -1.93 0.37 14.99
C PHE A 131 -1.04 -0.84 14.70
N THR A 132 0.25 -0.64 14.40
CA THR A 132 1.19 -1.76 14.20
C THR A 132 1.25 -2.70 15.41
N ARG A 133 1.16 -2.17 16.63
CA ARG A 133 1.12 -3.00 17.85
C ARG A 133 -0.16 -3.82 17.98
N LYS A 134 -1.31 -3.32 17.49
CA LYS A 134 -2.59 -4.05 17.52
C LYS A 134 -2.72 -5.15 16.46
N PHE A 135 -2.00 -5.05 15.34
CA PHE A 135 -2.03 -6.07 14.28
C PHE A 135 -1.01 -7.21 14.50
N ASN A 136 -0.03 -7.02 15.40
CA ASN A 136 0.99 -8.02 15.76
C ASN A 136 0.72 -8.71 17.11
N SER A 137 -0.49 -8.58 17.65
CA SER A 137 -0.97 -9.26 18.87
C SER A 137 -2.22 -10.05 18.56
#